data_AF-A0A2G7LT04-F1
#
_entry.id   AF-A0A2G7LT04-F1
#
_cell.length_a   1.000
_cell.length_b   1.000
_cell.length_c   1.000
_cell.angle_alpha   90.00
_cell.angle_beta   90.00
_cell.angle_gamma   90.00
#
_symmetry.space_group_name_H-M   'P 1'
#
loop_
_entity.id
_entity.type
_entity.pdbx_description
1 polymer ?
#
loop_
_entity_poly.entity_id
_entity_poly.type
_entity_poly.pdbx_seq_one_letter_code
_entity_poly.pdbx_strand_id
1 'polypeptide(L)'
;MNIGLTAHFYFKGSGKKKTVTWIEDNPRLQQKEKDSDKVVREIPLTADEVKQEYRRLFTKHKNEGKSITLEDTDDVVHIIDLTDVRNIELTSKEGTIDAVQTDLCVES
;
A
#
# COMPACT_ATOMS: atom_id res chain seq x y z
N MET A 1 -0.90 -10.26 8.55
CA MET A 1 -1.20 -8.90 9.06
C MET A 1 -1.43 -8.06 7.84
N ASN A 2 -2.55 -7.36 7.76
CA ASN A 2 -2.90 -6.59 6.58
C ASN A 2 -2.64 -5.12 6.87
N ILE A 3 -2.14 -4.38 5.90
CA ILE A 3 -1.90 -2.95 6.04
C ILE A 3 -2.72 -2.23 4.99
N GLY A 4 -3.71 -1.47 5.46
CA GLY A 4 -4.51 -0.60 4.60
C GLY A 4 -3.73 0.67 4.31
N LEU A 5 -3.58 1.01 3.04
CA LEU A 5 -2.98 2.25 2.57
C LEU A 5 -4.05 3.09 1.88
N THR A 6 -3.99 4.40 2.05
CA THR A 6 -4.83 5.34 1.30
C THR A 6 -3.98 6.47 0.77
N ALA A 7 -3.98 6.63 -0.56
CA ALA A 7 -3.29 7.71 -1.24
C ALA A 7 -4.29 8.71 -1.83
N HIS A 8 -4.04 9.99 -1.59
CA HIS A 8 -4.73 11.10 -2.23
C HIS A 8 -3.79 11.78 -3.24
N PHE A 9 -4.10 11.66 -4.52
CA PHE A 9 -3.37 12.28 -5.62
C PHE A 9 -4.05 13.58 -6.03
N TYR A 10 -3.35 14.70 -5.87
CA TYR A 10 -3.83 16.03 -6.24
C TYR A 10 -3.20 16.45 -7.56
N PHE A 11 -3.99 16.56 -8.63
CA PHE A 11 -3.48 16.85 -9.98
C PHE A 11 -3.27 18.35 -10.23
N LYS A 12 -2.26 18.66 -11.06
CA LYS A 12 -1.98 20.01 -11.56
C LYS A 12 -3.14 20.50 -12.43
N GLY A 13 -3.39 21.82 -12.42
CA GLY A 13 -4.29 22.52 -13.34
C GLY A 13 -5.80 22.28 -13.18
N SER A 14 -6.21 21.06 -12.82
CA SER A 14 -7.62 20.66 -12.78
C SER A 14 -8.25 20.77 -11.40
N GLY A 15 -7.44 20.85 -10.33
CA GLY A 15 -7.92 20.75 -8.95
C GLY A 15 -8.52 19.37 -8.61
N LYS A 16 -8.46 18.41 -9.54
CA LYS A 16 -9.01 17.07 -9.33
C LYS A 16 -8.19 16.33 -8.28
N LYS A 17 -8.91 15.56 -7.46
CA LYS A 17 -8.37 14.64 -6.47
C LYS A 17 -8.79 13.23 -6.87
N LYS A 18 -7.82 12.31 -6.93
CA LYS A 18 -8.09 10.87 -6.97
C LYS A 18 -7.68 10.27 -5.63
N THR A 19 -8.57 9.48 -5.05
CA THR A 19 -8.25 8.69 -3.87
C THR A 19 -8.20 7.23 -4.29
N VAL A 20 -7.18 6.51 -3.83
CA VAL A 20 -7.05 5.07 -4.01
C VAL A 20 -6.73 4.46 -2.65
N THR A 21 -7.46 3.43 -2.28
CA THR A 21 -7.26 2.68 -1.04
C THR A 21 -7.01 1.23 -1.41
N TRP A 22 -5.94 0.64 -0.87
CA TRP A 22 -5.56 -0.74 -1.16
C TRP A 22 -5.01 -1.42 0.08
N ILE A 23 -4.90 -2.75 0.03
CA ILE A 23 -4.43 -3.58 1.13
C ILE A 23 -3.13 -4.25 0.72
N GLU A 24 -2.10 -4.10 1.55
CA GLU A 24 -0.90 -4.92 1.51
C GLU A 24 -1.09 -6.13 2.42
N ASP A 25 -1.08 -7.32 1.82
CA ASP A 25 -1.16 -8.58 2.57
C ASP A 25 0.22 -8.99 3.07
N ASN A 26 0.34 -9.11 4.39
CA ASN A 26 1.51 -9.66 5.09
C ASN A 26 2.86 -9.09 4.59
N PRO A 27 3.02 -7.74 4.57
CA PRO A 27 4.22 -7.12 4.02
C PRO A 27 5.45 -7.49 4.86
N ARG A 28 6.50 -7.96 4.18
CA ARG A 28 7.73 -8.48 4.82
C ARG A 28 8.97 -8.00 4.08
N LEU A 29 10.00 -7.65 4.85
CA LEU A 29 11.36 -7.50 4.33
C LEU A 29 12.07 -8.86 4.38
N GLN A 30 12.56 -9.30 3.23
CA GLN A 30 13.39 -10.50 3.15
C GLN A 30 14.86 -10.13 3.37
N GLN A 31 15.44 -10.64 4.46
CA GLN A 31 16.88 -10.60 4.67
C GLN A 31 17.48 -11.82 3.97
N LYS A 32 18.35 -11.56 2.98
CA LYS A 32 19.07 -12.60 2.23
C LYS A 32 20.49 -12.78 2.74
N GLU A 33 21.03 -13.97 2.55
CA GLU A 33 22.45 -14.23 2.75
C GLU A 33 23.28 -13.41 1.74
N LYS A 34 24.47 -12.98 2.15
CA LYS A 34 25.34 -12.18 1.28
C LYS A 34 25.68 -13.00 0.02
N ASP A 35 25.51 -12.39 -1.14
CA ASP A 35 25.80 -12.99 -2.45
C ASP A 35 24.93 -14.22 -2.80
N SER A 36 23.74 -14.35 -2.19
CA SER A 36 22.81 -15.45 -2.43
C SER A 36 21.35 -14.98 -2.41
N ASP A 37 20.49 -15.66 -3.15
CA ASP A 37 19.04 -15.44 -3.10
C ASP A 37 18.36 -16.13 -1.90
N LYS A 38 19.13 -16.87 -1.10
CA LYS A 38 18.61 -17.57 0.07
C LYS A 38 18.14 -16.59 1.12
N VAL A 39 16.82 -16.60 1.38
CA VAL A 39 16.19 -15.84 2.46
C VAL A 39 16.53 -16.50 3.79
N VAL A 40 17.22 -15.77 4.66
CA VAL A 40 17.60 -16.24 6.00
C VAL A 40 16.65 -15.74 7.09
N ARG A 41 15.89 -14.68 6.81
CA ARG A 41 14.89 -14.14 7.73
C ARG A 41 13.84 -13.34 6.96
N GLU A 42 12.60 -13.47 7.40
CA GLU A 42 11.53 -12.55 7.03
C GLU A 42 11.19 -11.68 8.23
N ILE A 43 11.18 -10.37 8.01
CA ILE A 43 10.86 -9.39 9.04
C ILE A 43 9.53 -8.73 8.63
N PRO A 44 8.44 -8.94 9.39
CA PRO A 44 7.18 -8.24 9.14
C PRO A 44 7.40 -6.73 9.20
N LEU A 45 6.83 -6.01 8.24
CA LEU A 45 6.86 -4.56 8.21
C LEU A 45 5.67 -3.99 8.96
N THR A 46 5.90 -2.91 9.70
CA THR A 46 4.86 -2.09 10.34
C THR A 46 4.15 -1.22 9.31
N ALA A 47 2.98 -0.67 9.67
CA ALA A 47 2.25 0.22 8.77
C ALA A 47 3.05 1.47 8.37
N ASP A 48 3.86 2.01 9.29
CA ASP A 48 4.69 3.18 8.99
C ASP A 48 5.84 2.85 8.03
N GLU A 49 6.49 1.69 8.19
CA GLU A 49 7.55 1.24 7.28
C GLU A 49 7.01 1.03 5.86
N VAL A 50 5.86 0.37 5.72
CA VAL A 50 5.20 0.20 4.42
C VAL A 50 4.84 1.55 3.80
N LYS A 51 4.30 2.48 4.59
CA LYS A 51 4.01 3.85 4.14
C LYS A 51 5.27 4.57 3.64
N GLN A 52 6.40 4.43 4.35
CA GLN A 52 7.67 5.06 3.93
C GLN A 52 8.19 4.46 2.61
N GLU A 53 8.09 3.15 2.42
CA GLU A 53 8.48 2.52 1.16
C GLU A 53 7.62 3.00 0.00
N TYR A 54 6.30 3.10 0.19
CA TYR A 54 5.40 3.65 -0.83
C TYR A 54 5.67 5.12 -1.13
N ARG A 55 5.95 5.94 -0.09
CA ARG A 55 6.38 7.32 -0.28
C ARG A 55 7.65 7.39 -1.13
N ARG A 56 8.65 6.53 -0.86
CA ARG A 56 9.91 6.46 -1.61
C ARG A 56 9.66 6.04 -3.05
N LEU A 57 8.81 5.02 -3.26
CA LEU A 57 8.41 4.51 -4.56
C LEU A 57 7.74 5.60 -5.41
N PHE A 58 6.71 6.28 -4.88
CA PHE A 58 6.00 7.33 -5.60
C PHE A 58 6.90 8.52 -5.92
N THR A 59 7.77 8.92 -4.99
CA THR A 59 8.73 9.99 -5.24
C THR A 59 9.70 9.62 -6.36
N LYS A 60 10.22 8.39 -6.35
CA LYS A 60 11.10 7.87 -7.41
C LYS A 60 10.38 7.88 -8.77
N HIS A 61 9.18 7.30 -8.85
CA HIS A 61 8.43 7.21 -10.11
C HIS A 61 8.06 8.60 -10.64
N LYS A 62 7.67 9.53 -9.76
CA LYS A 62 7.43 10.93 -10.12
C LYS A 62 8.66 11.60 -10.72
N ASN A 63 9.84 11.41 -10.11
CA ASN A 63 11.09 11.98 -10.61
C ASN A 63 11.53 11.32 -11.94
N GLU A 64 11.22 10.05 -12.14
CA GLU A 64 11.48 9.31 -13.38
C GLU A 64 10.44 9.57 -14.48
N GLY A 65 9.39 10.35 -14.19
CA GLY A 65 8.29 10.61 -15.12
C GLY A 65 7.47 9.36 -15.47
N LYS A 66 7.39 8.41 -14.55
CA LYS A 66 6.65 7.14 -14.73
C LYS A 66 5.27 7.20 -14.11
N SER A 67 4.35 6.49 -14.74
CA SER A 67 3.06 6.15 -14.14
C SER A 67 3.21 5.06 -13.10
N ILE A 68 2.22 4.97 -12.21
CA ILE A 68 2.06 3.85 -11.27
C ILE A 68 0.74 3.14 -11.54
N THR A 69 0.68 1.88 -11.16
CA THR A 69 -0.53 1.07 -11.19
C THR A 69 -0.85 0.64 -9.77
N LEU A 70 -2.08 0.88 -9.32
CA LEU A 70 -2.59 0.45 -8.03
C LEU A 70 -3.93 -0.23 -8.24
N GLU A 71 -4.14 -1.38 -7.60
CA GLU A 71 -5.43 -2.05 -7.54
C GLU A 71 -6.09 -1.67 -6.21
N ASP A 72 -7.32 -1.17 -6.24
CA ASP A 72 -8.05 -0.84 -5.02
C ASP A 72 -8.76 -2.05 -4.41
N THR A 73 -9.45 -1.84 -3.29
CA THR A 73 -10.19 -2.89 -2.59
C THR A 73 -11.42 -3.42 -3.33
N ASP A 74 -11.82 -2.78 -4.44
CA ASP A 74 -12.94 -3.18 -5.29
C ASP A 74 -12.43 -3.87 -6.58
N ASP A 75 -11.19 -4.35 -6.58
CA ASP A 75 -10.48 -4.97 -7.71
C ASP A 75 -10.36 -4.03 -8.93
N VAL A 76 -10.46 -2.71 -8.73
CA VAL A 76 -10.32 -1.72 -9.81
C VAL A 76 -8.86 -1.30 -9.92
N VAL A 77 -8.30 -1.50 -11.11
CA VAL A 77 -6.94 -1.06 -11.46
C VAL A 77 -6.93 0.41 -11.87
N HIS A 78 -6.18 1.24 -11.12
CA HIS A 78 -5.94 2.65 -11.39
C HIS A 78 -4.54 2.84 -11.95
N ILE A 79 -4.44 3.40 -13.15
CA ILE A 79 -3.18 3.85 -13.75
C ILE A 79 -3.08 5.35 -13.55
N ILE A 80 -2.05 5.82 -12.85
CA ILE A 80 -1.89 7.22 -12.46
C ILE A 80 -0.58 7.75 -13.02
N ASP A 81 -0.67 8.75 -13.90
CA ASP A 81 0.50 9.51 -14.35
C ASP A 81 0.96 10.48 -13.25
N LEU A 82 2.12 10.21 -12.66
CA LEU A 82 2.67 11.02 -11.58
C LEU A 82 3.27 12.35 -12.05
N THR A 83 3.51 12.55 -13.35
CA THR A 83 4.01 13.82 -13.89
C THR A 83 2.99 14.94 -13.73
N ASP A 84 1.70 14.60 -13.81
CA ASP A 84 0.57 15.51 -13.63
C ASP A 84 0.16 15.68 -12.16
N VAL A 85 0.76 14.93 -11.24
CA VAL A 85 0.44 15.02 -9.81
C VAL A 85 1.26 16.12 -9.15
N ARG A 86 0.57 17.10 -8.55
CA ARG A 86 1.17 18.17 -7.74
C ARG A 86 1.62 17.64 -6.39
N ASN A 87 0.71 17.02 -5.64
CA ASN A 87 0.94 16.54 -4.28
C ASN A 87 0.35 15.14 -4.08
N ILE A 88 0.95 14.38 -3.16
CA ILE A 88 0.47 13.07 -2.72
C ILE A 88 0.40 13.07 -1.20
N GLU A 89 -0.77 12.77 -0.65
CA GLU A 89 -0.92 12.46 0.78
C GLU A 89 -1.10 10.95 0.91
N LEU A 90 -0.37 10.33 1.84
CA LEU A 90 -0.41 8.89 2.06
C LEU A 90 -0.64 8.62 3.55
N THR A 91 -1.66 7.82 3.85
CA THR A 91 -1.96 7.33 5.19
C THR A 91 -1.90 5.81 5.21
N SER A 92 -1.61 5.26 6.38
CA SER A 92 -1.50 3.82 6.61
C SER A 92 -2.23 3.46 7.90
N LYS A 93 -2.89 2.30 7.91
CA LYS A 93 -3.52 1.74 9.10
C LYS A 93 -3.27 0.24 9.13
N GLU A 94 -2.87 -0.27 10.28
CA GLU A 94 -2.84 -1.72 10.51
C GLU A 94 -4.27 -2.23 10.50
N GLY A 95 -4.55 -3.17 9.60
CA GLY A 95 -5.80 -3.90 9.59
C GLY A 95 -5.84 -4.80 10.81
N THR A 96 -6.77 -4.50 11.73
CA THR A 96 -7.16 -5.47 12.74
C THR A 96 -7.81 -6.63 12.00
N ILE A 97 -7.33 -7.85 12.24
CA ILE A 97 -8.05 -9.05 11.83
C ILE A 97 -9.29 -9.06 12.73
N ASP A 98 -10.40 -8.48 12.30
CA ASP A 98 -11.70 -8.81 12.90
C ASP A 98 -11.92 -10.29 12.53
N ALA A 99 -11.46 -11.16 13.42
CA ALA A 99 -11.93 -12.52 13.46
C ALA A 99 -13.44 -12.40 13.66
N VAL A 100 -14.17 -12.64 12.57
CA VAL A 100 -15.60 -12.97 12.54
C VAL A 100 -15.94 -13.65 13.87
N GLN A 101 -16.69 -12.94 14.70
CA GLN A 101 -17.37 -13.52 15.84
C GLN A 101 -18.32 -14.55 15.22
N THR A 102 -17.91 -15.81 15.19
CA THR A 102 -18.76 -16.89 14.73
C THR A 102 -19.89 -17.01 15.75
N ASP A 103 -21.03 -16.43 15.39
CA ASP A 103 -22.35 -16.83 15.87
C ASP A 103 -22.49 -18.34 15.66
N LEU A 104 -22.33 -19.12 16.72
CA LEU A 104 -22.76 -20.51 16.92
C LEU A 104 -22.47 -20.81 18.40
N CYS A 105 -23.44 -21.02 19.29
CA CYS A 105 -24.53 -21.98 19.18
C CYS A 105 -25.69 -21.56 20.10
N VAL A 106 -26.91 -21.52 19.57
CA VAL A 106 -28.12 -21.65 20.37
C VAL A 106 -28.28 -23.15 20.62
N GLU A 107 -27.95 -23.62 21.83
CA GLU A 107 -28.45 -24.91 22.30
C GLU A 107 -29.76 -24.67 23.08
N SER A 108 -30.68 -25.60 22.83
CA SER A 108 -32.12 -25.56 23.08
C SER A 108 -32.49 -25.82 24.54
#